data_AF-C4IFG9-F1
#
_entry.id   AF-C4IFG9-F1
#
_cell.length_a   1.000
_cell.length_b   1.000
_cell.length_c   1.000
_cell.angle_alpha   90.00
_cell.angle_beta   90.00
_cell.angle_gamma   90.00
#
_symmetry.space_group_name_H-M   'P 1'
#
loop_
_entity.id
_entity.type
_entity.pdbx_description
1 polymer ?
#
loop_
_entity_poly.entity_id
_entity_poly.type
_entity_poly.pdbx_seq_one_letter_code
_entity_poly.pdbx_strand_id
1 'polypeptide(L)'
;MRNFKKLVAGLIAMLSLLIMNPTTANAEWRQSGNGWWYSQGSSYATGWKQIDGQWYLFDSNGYMKTGWQYDSGNWYYFYGEGTMAHDCYIGNYYLGSNGAWTTSIPTAGSSTSSSTGTSTTNNKSQTVYVTATGTKYHSIPKCGNTKSSRATTLEEAQRMGLGACSKCY
;
A
#
# COMPACT_ATOMS: atom_id res chain seq x y z
N MET A 1 -32.46 74.44 -10.65
CA MET A 1 -31.65 74.73 -11.85
C MET A 1 -30.18 74.72 -11.48
N ARG A 2 -29.37 73.92 -12.20
CA ARG A 2 -27.92 74.09 -12.44
C ARG A 2 -26.99 73.97 -11.19
N ASN A 3 -26.10 72.97 -11.05
CA ASN A 3 -25.10 72.53 -12.03
C ASN A 3 -24.49 71.14 -11.70
N PHE A 4 -24.60 70.21 -12.66
CA PHE A 4 -23.65 69.11 -12.87
C PHE A 4 -22.28 69.69 -13.27
N LYS A 5 -21.18 69.20 -12.67
CA LYS A 5 -19.86 68.99 -13.31
C LYS A 5 -18.78 68.68 -12.25
N LYS A 6 -18.33 67.42 -12.20
CA LYS A 6 -16.95 66.94 -12.45
C LYS A 6 -16.74 65.58 -11.77
N LEU A 7 -16.69 64.54 -12.61
CA LEU A 7 -16.01 63.28 -12.32
C LEU A 7 -14.53 63.61 -12.02
N VAL A 8 -14.05 63.21 -10.84
CA VAL A 8 -12.62 63.04 -10.59
C VAL A 8 -12.41 61.57 -10.27
N ALA A 9 -11.68 60.93 -11.16
CA ALA A 9 -11.20 59.56 -11.06
C ALA A 9 -10.32 59.42 -9.81
N GLY A 10 -10.81 58.67 -8.83
CA GLY A 10 -9.98 58.07 -7.79
C GLY A 10 -9.67 56.64 -8.20
N LEU A 11 -8.56 56.43 -8.92
CA LEU A 11 -7.91 55.14 -9.06
C LEU A 11 -7.61 54.64 -7.64
N ILE A 12 -8.49 53.80 -7.10
CA ILE A 12 -8.07 52.89 -6.04
C ILE A 12 -7.06 51.98 -6.73
N ALA A 13 -5.78 52.30 -6.56
CA ALA A 13 -4.73 51.30 -6.67
C ALA A 13 -5.11 50.23 -5.64
N MET A 14 -5.93 49.28 -6.07
CA MET A 14 -6.10 47.98 -5.42
C MET A 14 -4.76 47.28 -5.58
N LEU A 15 -3.76 47.78 -4.85
CA LEU A 15 -2.61 46.99 -4.43
C LEU A 15 -3.11 46.11 -3.30
N SER A 16 -4.13 45.30 -3.60
CA SER A 16 -4.36 44.04 -2.93
C SER A 16 -3.13 43.20 -3.26
N LEU A 17 -2.07 43.39 -2.49
CA LEU A 17 -1.13 42.30 -2.23
C LEU A 17 -2.01 41.18 -1.68
N LEU A 18 -2.40 40.28 -2.59
CA LEU A 18 -2.83 38.95 -2.26
C LEU A 18 -1.91 38.49 -1.14
N ILE A 19 -2.47 38.33 0.05
CA ILE A 19 -1.83 37.55 1.09
C ILE A 19 -1.83 36.14 0.52
N MET A 20 -0.83 35.85 -0.33
CA MET A 20 -0.49 34.52 -0.75
C MET A 20 0.02 33.85 0.52
N ASN A 21 -0.91 33.41 1.38
CA ASN A 21 -0.61 32.31 2.26
C ASN A 21 -0.20 31.20 1.30
N PRO A 22 1.06 30.75 1.25
CA PRO A 22 1.32 29.49 0.60
C PRO A 22 0.40 28.52 1.33
N THR A 23 -0.62 28.01 0.67
CA THR A 23 -1.19 26.74 1.12
C THR A 23 0.02 25.83 1.05
N THR A 24 0.65 25.56 2.20
CA THR A 24 1.60 24.48 2.34
C THR A 24 0.89 23.33 1.67
N ALA A 25 1.40 22.95 0.51
CA ALA A 25 0.61 22.21 -0.43
C ALA A 25 0.65 20.77 0.08
N ASN A 26 -0.25 20.52 1.03
CA ASN A 26 -0.25 19.32 1.84
C ASN A 26 -0.50 18.16 0.89
N ALA A 27 0.35 17.16 1.00
CA ALA A 27 0.19 15.96 0.22
C ALA A 27 -1.09 15.25 0.66
N GLU A 28 -1.94 14.90 -0.29
CA GLU A 28 -3.25 14.31 -0.02
C GLU A 28 -3.66 13.35 -1.13
N TRP A 29 -4.45 12.35 -0.74
CA TRP A 29 -5.11 11.44 -1.66
C TRP A 29 -6.21 12.15 -2.44
N ARG A 30 -6.24 11.90 -3.74
CA ARG A 30 -7.25 12.44 -4.66
C ARG A 30 -7.75 11.33 -5.58
N GLN A 31 -8.96 11.48 -6.08
CA GLN A 31 -9.58 10.49 -6.98
C GLN A 31 -10.15 11.19 -8.22
N SER A 32 -9.99 10.56 -9.38
CA SER A 32 -10.65 10.94 -10.62
C SER A 32 -11.30 9.70 -11.26
N GLY A 33 -11.91 9.86 -12.45
CA GLY A 33 -12.47 8.73 -13.20
C GLY A 33 -11.45 7.67 -13.60
N ASN A 34 -10.16 8.01 -13.61
CA ASN A 34 -9.07 7.09 -13.96
C ASN A 34 -8.48 6.36 -12.75
N GLY A 35 -8.83 6.76 -11.52
CA GLY A 35 -8.37 6.13 -10.29
C GLY A 35 -7.88 7.10 -9.23
N TRP A 36 -7.24 6.53 -8.21
CA TRP A 36 -6.62 7.25 -7.10
C TRP A 36 -5.24 7.77 -7.49
N TRP A 37 -4.87 8.94 -7.00
CA TRP A 37 -3.54 9.53 -7.14
C TRP A 37 -3.19 10.30 -5.86
N TYR A 38 -1.91 10.55 -5.64
CA TYR A 38 -1.44 11.25 -4.44
C TYR A 38 -0.79 12.56 -4.83
N SER A 39 -1.38 13.67 -4.41
CA SER A 39 -0.85 15.01 -4.68
C SER A 39 0.38 15.29 -3.83
N GLN A 40 1.34 16.02 -4.40
CA GLN A 40 2.55 16.47 -3.74
C GLN A 40 2.77 17.93 -4.13
N GLY A 41 1.94 18.78 -3.55
CA GLY A 41 1.84 20.19 -3.86
C GLY A 41 1.42 20.48 -5.29
N SER A 42 2.32 21.05 -6.11
CA SER A 42 2.06 21.31 -7.52
C SER A 42 2.32 20.10 -8.43
N SER A 43 2.60 18.93 -7.86
CA SER A 43 2.90 17.68 -8.57
C SER A 43 2.09 16.50 -8.01
N TYR A 44 2.37 15.29 -8.47
CA TYR A 44 1.76 14.03 -8.04
C TYR A 44 2.82 12.92 -7.87
N ALA A 45 2.47 11.88 -7.10
CA ALA A 45 3.32 10.70 -6.92
C ALA A 45 3.41 9.85 -8.18
N THR A 46 4.61 9.37 -8.48
CA THR A 46 4.90 8.36 -9.50
C THR A 46 5.83 7.31 -8.89
N GLY A 47 5.77 6.07 -9.40
CA GLY A 47 6.58 4.97 -8.89
C GLY A 47 6.28 4.59 -7.44
N TRP A 48 7.26 4.02 -6.77
CA TRP A 48 7.16 3.58 -5.37
C TRP A 48 7.09 4.76 -4.41
N LYS A 49 6.12 4.75 -3.50
CA LYS A 49 5.96 5.79 -2.48
C LYS A 49 5.50 5.20 -1.15
N GLN A 50 6.15 5.61 -0.07
CA GLN A 50 5.67 5.35 1.28
C GLN A 50 4.80 6.50 1.76
N ILE A 51 3.58 6.21 2.18
CA ILE A 51 2.58 7.16 2.68
C ILE A 51 2.00 6.56 3.96
N ASP A 52 2.06 7.30 5.07
CA ASP A 52 1.57 6.86 6.39
C ASP A 52 2.10 5.48 6.83
N GLY A 53 3.37 5.20 6.52
CA GLY A 53 4.02 3.93 6.84
C GLY A 53 3.69 2.76 5.90
N GLN A 54 2.79 2.95 4.94
CA GLN A 54 2.40 1.95 3.95
C GLN A 54 3.05 2.22 2.58
N TRP A 55 3.38 1.17 1.84
CA TRP A 55 3.95 1.27 0.50
C TRP A 55 2.86 1.23 -0.58
N TYR A 56 2.99 2.10 -1.57
CA TYR A 56 2.12 2.23 -2.74
C TYR A 56 2.97 2.30 -4.01
N LEU A 57 2.38 1.94 -5.14
CA LEU A 57 2.98 2.09 -6.46
C LEU A 57 2.06 2.93 -7.34
N PHE A 58 2.62 3.91 -8.05
CA PHE A 58 1.91 4.78 -8.99
C PHE A 58 2.48 4.58 -10.40
N ASP A 59 1.63 4.61 -11.43
CA ASP A 59 2.10 4.65 -12.81
C ASP A 59 2.75 5.99 -13.18
N SER A 60 3.26 6.08 -14.42
CA SER A 60 3.86 7.29 -14.96
C SER A 60 2.91 8.48 -15.05
N ASN A 61 1.59 8.24 -15.07
CA ASN A 61 0.55 9.26 -15.09
C ASN A 61 0.06 9.63 -13.69
N GLY A 62 0.62 9.01 -12.66
CA GLY A 62 0.34 9.28 -11.25
C GLY A 62 -0.81 8.50 -10.66
N TYR A 63 -1.37 7.51 -11.37
CA TYR A 63 -2.46 6.70 -10.86
C TYR A 63 -1.95 5.48 -10.09
N MET A 64 -2.55 5.25 -8.92
CA MET A 64 -2.23 4.18 -8.00
C MET A 64 -2.50 2.81 -8.64
N LYS A 65 -1.54 1.90 -8.48
CA LYS A 65 -1.62 0.51 -8.93
C LYS A 65 -2.20 -0.39 -7.84
N THR A 66 -2.92 -1.40 -8.28
CA THR A 66 -3.46 -2.48 -7.44
C THR A 66 -3.19 -3.84 -8.10
N GLY A 67 -3.33 -4.93 -7.36
CA GLY A 67 -3.10 -6.29 -7.84
C GLY A 67 -1.62 -6.64 -8.02
N TRP A 68 -1.35 -7.67 -8.81
CA TRP A 68 0.02 -8.12 -9.12
C TRP A 68 0.74 -7.14 -10.04
N GLN A 69 1.93 -6.69 -9.65
CA GLN A 69 2.77 -5.77 -10.40
C GLN A 69 4.18 -6.35 -10.51
N TYR A 70 4.73 -6.33 -11.72
CA TYR A 70 6.12 -6.74 -11.97
C TYR A 70 6.99 -5.49 -12.11
N ASP A 71 7.95 -5.33 -11.22
CA ASP A 71 8.84 -4.17 -11.18
C ASP A 71 10.27 -4.60 -10.80
N SER A 72 11.27 -4.06 -11.50
CA SER A 72 12.69 -4.34 -11.27
C SER A 72 13.05 -5.83 -11.07
N GLY A 73 12.41 -6.72 -11.82
CA GLY A 73 12.71 -8.16 -11.76
C GLY A 73 11.93 -8.97 -10.72
N ASN A 74 11.06 -8.32 -9.94
CA ASN A 74 10.32 -8.95 -8.86
C ASN A 74 8.81 -8.76 -9.03
N TRP A 75 8.02 -9.70 -8.50
CA TRP A 75 6.57 -9.58 -8.41
C TRP A 75 6.16 -9.02 -7.06
N TYR A 76 5.24 -8.07 -7.05
CA TYR A 76 4.65 -7.47 -5.87
C TYR A 76 3.14 -7.56 -5.96
N TYR A 77 2.45 -7.52 -4.82
CA TYR A 77 1.00 -7.45 -4.79
C TYR A 77 0.55 -6.22 -4.02
N PHE A 78 -0.39 -5.48 -4.59
CA PHE A 78 -1.03 -4.32 -3.95
C PHE A 78 -2.51 -4.63 -3.72
N TYR A 79 -3.02 -4.37 -2.52
CA TYR A 79 -4.43 -4.55 -2.19
C TYR A 79 -5.32 -3.57 -2.95
N GLY A 80 -6.66 -3.72 -2.83
CA GLY A 80 -7.62 -2.82 -3.47
C GLY A 80 -7.50 -1.36 -3.00
N GLU A 81 -7.08 -1.16 -1.75
CA GLU A 81 -6.72 0.16 -1.20
C GLU A 81 -5.33 0.66 -1.63
N GLY A 82 -4.58 -0.11 -2.43
CA GLY A 82 -3.27 0.24 -2.96
C GLY A 82 -2.07 -0.01 -2.05
N THR A 83 -2.28 -0.52 -0.83
CA THR A 83 -1.18 -0.88 0.07
C THR A 83 -0.48 -2.15 -0.40
N MET A 84 0.85 -2.18 -0.32
CA MET A 84 1.66 -3.34 -0.69
C MET A 84 1.50 -4.47 0.34
N ALA A 85 1.30 -5.70 -0.13
CA ALA A 85 1.39 -6.89 0.68
C ALA A 85 2.85 -7.23 1.01
N HIS A 86 3.14 -7.59 2.25
CA HIS A 86 4.44 -8.09 2.70
C HIS A 86 4.28 -9.08 3.85
N ASP A 87 5.32 -9.87 4.07
CA ASP A 87 5.40 -10.92 5.11
C ASP A 87 4.24 -11.92 5.10
N CYS A 88 3.65 -12.20 3.94
CA CYS A 88 2.45 -13.02 3.88
C CYS A 88 2.11 -13.65 2.53
N TYR A 89 1.07 -14.48 2.52
CA TYR A 89 0.59 -15.16 1.33
C TYR A 89 -0.53 -14.42 0.62
N ILE A 90 -0.40 -14.30 -0.70
CA ILE A 90 -1.48 -14.00 -1.64
C ILE A 90 -1.73 -15.25 -2.47
N GLY A 91 -2.78 -16.00 -2.13
CA GLY A 91 -2.99 -17.35 -2.67
C GLY A 91 -1.84 -18.28 -2.26
N ASN A 92 -1.12 -18.82 -3.25
CA ASN A 92 0.02 -19.72 -3.04
C ASN A 92 1.39 -19.00 -3.09
N TYR A 93 1.39 -17.68 -3.24
CA TYR A 93 2.60 -16.87 -3.42
C TYR A 93 2.94 -16.14 -2.13
N TYR A 94 4.13 -16.35 -1.58
CA TYR A 94 4.60 -15.63 -0.39
C TYR A 94 5.34 -14.36 -0.79
N LEU A 95 4.92 -13.23 -0.23
CA LEU A 95 5.56 -11.93 -0.35
C LEU A 95 6.45 -11.76 0.88
N GLY A 96 7.74 -11.56 0.67
CA GLY A 96 8.71 -11.34 1.74
C GLY A 96 8.49 -10.02 2.47
N SER A 97 9.39 -9.70 3.40
CA SER A 97 9.33 -8.46 4.19
C SER A 97 9.45 -7.18 3.37
N ASN A 98 10.10 -7.25 2.21
CA ASN A 98 10.17 -6.17 1.23
C ASN A 98 9.00 -6.18 0.23
N GLY A 99 8.00 -7.05 0.44
CA GLY A 99 6.86 -7.24 -0.44
C GLY A 99 7.13 -7.96 -1.75
N ALA A 100 8.38 -8.33 -2.04
CA ALA A 100 8.70 -9.10 -3.23
C ALA A 100 8.27 -10.56 -3.05
N TRP A 101 7.62 -11.12 -4.06
CA TRP A 101 7.34 -12.54 -4.12
C TRP A 101 8.65 -13.32 -4.06
N THR A 102 8.68 -14.32 -3.20
CA THR A 102 9.83 -15.19 -3.00
C THR A 102 9.38 -16.64 -2.82
N THR A 103 10.27 -17.55 -3.21
CA THR A 103 10.19 -18.96 -2.84
C THR A 103 10.97 -19.27 -1.56
N SER A 104 11.82 -18.34 -1.10
CA SER A 104 12.60 -18.43 0.14
C SER A 104 11.77 -17.93 1.32
N ILE A 105 10.91 -18.81 1.85
CA ILE A 105 9.99 -18.46 2.93
C ILE A 105 10.67 -18.62 4.29
N PRO A 106 10.57 -17.65 5.23
CA PRO A 106 11.13 -17.80 6.56
C PRO A 106 10.46 -18.94 7.33
N THR A 107 11.23 -19.99 7.65
CA THR A 107 10.83 -21.05 8.57
C THR A 107 10.82 -20.50 9.99
N ALA A 108 9.70 -20.66 10.71
CA ALA A 108 9.54 -20.18 12.08
C ALA A 108 10.69 -20.67 12.98
N GLY A 109 11.55 -19.74 13.42
CA GLY A 109 12.70 -20.01 14.27
C GLY A 109 14.03 -19.44 13.79
N SER A 110 14.16 -19.01 12.53
CA SER A 110 15.39 -18.38 12.03
C SER A 110 15.30 -16.86 12.05
N SER A 111 15.75 -16.24 13.13
CA SER A 111 16.09 -14.83 13.16
C SER A 111 17.39 -14.60 12.38
N THR A 112 17.28 -13.80 11.31
CA THR A 112 18.36 -13.01 10.71
C THR A 112 19.50 -13.78 10.03
N SER A 113 19.48 -13.85 8.71
CA SER A 113 20.42 -13.12 7.84
C SER A 113 20.26 -13.57 6.40
N SER A 114 20.11 -12.58 5.53
CA SER A 114 20.35 -12.63 4.09
C SER A 114 21.33 -13.72 3.66
N SER A 115 20.85 -14.69 2.87
CA SER A 115 21.72 -15.40 1.94
C SER A 115 20.92 -15.85 0.74
N THR A 116 21.46 -15.48 -0.42
CA THR A 116 21.12 -16.01 -1.74
C THR A 116 21.24 -17.53 -1.69
N GLY A 117 20.12 -18.22 -1.63
CA GLY A 117 20.06 -19.67 -1.58
C GLY A 117 18.75 -20.14 -2.19
N THR A 118 18.82 -20.62 -3.43
CA THR A 118 17.77 -21.39 -4.10
C THR A 118 17.45 -22.62 -3.23
N SER A 119 16.46 -22.48 -2.35
CA SER A 119 15.89 -23.61 -1.62
C SER A 119 14.51 -23.90 -2.18
N THR A 120 14.46 -24.93 -3.02
CA THR A 120 13.24 -25.60 -3.46
C THR A 120 12.67 -26.39 -2.28
N THR A 121 12.16 -25.70 -1.26
CA THR A 121 11.39 -26.35 -0.20
C THR A 121 9.95 -26.43 -0.65
N ASN A 122 9.41 -27.64 -0.77
CA ASN A 122 8.00 -27.86 -1.02
C ASN A 122 7.16 -27.11 0.04
N ASN A 123 6.46 -26.04 -0.36
CA ASN A 123 5.69 -25.14 0.52
C ASN A 123 4.64 -25.86 1.39
N LYS A 124 4.33 -27.12 1.13
CA LYS A 124 3.38 -27.96 1.86
C LYS A 124 3.72 -28.17 3.34
N SER A 125 5.00 -28.27 3.70
CA SER A 125 5.45 -28.52 5.09
C SER A 125 5.56 -27.26 5.95
N GLN A 126 5.22 -26.08 5.43
CA GLN A 126 5.38 -24.82 6.16
C GLN A 126 4.34 -24.66 7.27
N THR A 127 4.77 -24.17 8.44
CA THR A 127 3.88 -23.73 9.51
C THR A 127 3.09 -22.47 9.12
N VAL A 128 1.77 -22.55 9.19
CA VAL A 128 0.82 -21.44 9.13
C VAL A 128 -0.05 -21.44 10.39
N TYR A 129 -0.76 -20.35 10.63
CA TYR A 129 -1.62 -20.15 11.78
C TYR A 129 -3.05 -19.98 11.31
N VAL A 130 -3.96 -20.78 11.84
CA VAL A 130 -5.39 -20.73 11.52
C VAL A 130 -6.08 -19.76 12.46
N THR A 131 -6.89 -18.86 11.89
CA THR A 131 -7.78 -17.96 12.63
C THR A 131 -8.67 -18.71 13.61
N ALA A 132 -9.08 -18.07 14.70
CA ALA A 132 -10.01 -18.68 15.67
C ALA A 132 -11.31 -19.19 15.04
N THR A 133 -11.78 -18.53 13.97
CA THR A 133 -12.97 -18.92 13.22
C THR A 133 -12.77 -20.15 12.35
N GLY A 134 -11.53 -20.57 12.10
CA GLY A 134 -11.23 -21.72 11.25
C GLY A 134 -11.63 -21.50 9.78
N THR A 135 -11.63 -20.26 9.28
CA THR A 135 -12.01 -19.94 7.90
C THR A 135 -10.84 -19.44 7.05
N LYS A 136 -9.76 -18.99 7.70
CA LYS A 136 -8.56 -18.44 7.08
C LYS A 136 -7.28 -18.89 7.78
N TYR A 137 -6.17 -18.90 7.06
CA TYR A 137 -4.82 -19.06 7.61
C TYR A 137 -3.93 -17.83 7.33
N HIS A 138 -2.91 -17.64 8.16
CA HIS A 138 -1.93 -16.55 8.10
C HIS A 138 -0.53 -17.06 8.48
N SER A 139 0.54 -16.44 7.98
CA SER A 139 1.92 -16.92 8.22
C SER A 139 2.54 -16.43 9.53
N ILE A 140 2.00 -15.36 10.11
CA ILE A 140 2.50 -14.74 11.35
C ILE A 140 1.52 -15.05 12.48
N PRO A 141 1.94 -15.46 13.69
CA PRO A 141 1.02 -15.58 14.81
C PRO A 141 0.25 -14.28 15.03
N LYS A 142 -1.06 -14.37 15.33
CA LYS A 142 -1.90 -13.21 15.70
C LYS A 142 -2.05 -12.11 14.64
N CYS A 143 -1.91 -12.43 13.35
CA CYS A 143 -2.21 -11.50 12.25
C CYS A 143 -3.62 -10.87 12.42
N GLY A 144 -3.73 -9.57 12.22
CA GLY A 144 -4.96 -8.79 12.38
C GLY A 144 -5.41 -8.62 13.83
N ASN A 145 -4.48 -8.59 14.80
CA ASN A 145 -4.77 -8.50 16.24
C ASN A 145 -5.61 -9.67 16.79
N THR A 146 -5.62 -10.81 16.12
CA THR A 146 -6.39 -11.98 16.57
C THR A 146 -5.68 -12.66 17.74
N LYS A 147 -6.32 -12.72 18.91
CA LYS A 147 -5.72 -13.30 20.13
C LYS A 147 -5.54 -14.82 20.07
N SER A 148 -6.25 -15.51 19.17
CA SER A 148 -6.24 -16.96 19.07
C SER A 148 -5.92 -17.38 17.65
N SER A 149 -4.74 -17.98 17.48
CA SER A 149 -4.33 -18.60 16.24
C SER A 149 -3.65 -19.94 16.50
N ARG A 150 -4.17 -21.02 15.91
CA ARG A 150 -3.62 -22.37 16.06
C ARG A 150 -2.63 -22.67 14.94
N ALA A 151 -1.42 -23.11 15.26
CA ALA A 151 -0.45 -23.53 14.26
C ALA A 151 -0.88 -24.83 13.56
N THR A 152 -0.64 -24.94 12.25
CA THR A 152 -0.82 -26.13 11.41
C THR A 152 0.10 -26.05 10.18
N THR A 153 0.15 -27.06 9.32
CA THR A 153 0.88 -26.96 8.04
C THR A 153 0.04 -26.29 6.95
N LEU A 154 0.67 -25.66 5.96
CA LEU A 154 -0.03 -25.08 4.81
C LEU A 154 -0.87 -26.14 4.09
N GLU A 155 -0.34 -27.35 3.91
CA GLU A 155 -1.08 -28.45 3.30
C GLU A 155 -2.33 -28.83 4.10
N GLU A 156 -2.22 -28.88 5.43
CA GLU A 156 -3.37 -29.18 6.28
C GLU A 156 -4.41 -28.06 6.24
N ALA A 157 -3.98 -26.79 6.28
CA ALA A 157 -4.88 -25.66 6.13
C ALA A 157 -5.62 -25.68 4.79
N GLN A 158 -4.92 -25.99 3.69
CA GLN A 158 -5.52 -26.12 2.37
C GLN A 158 -6.44 -27.34 2.28
N ARG A 159 -6.09 -28.47 2.90
CA ARG A 159 -6.92 -29.68 2.99
C ARG A 159 -8.20 -29.44 3.79
N MET A 160 -8.14 -28.56 4.79
CA MET A 160 -9.28 -28.06 5.54
C MET A 160 -10.14 -27.05 4.75
N GLY A 161 -9.78 -26.71 3.51
CA GLY A 161 -10.51 -25.74 2.68
C GLY A 161 -10.30 -24.29 3.11
N LEU A 162 -9.28 -24.00 3.91
CA LEU A 162 -9.01 -22.65 4.41
C LEU A 162 -8.36 -21.81 3.31
N GLY A 163 -8.83 -20.58 3.15
CA GLY A 163 -8.17 -19.60 2.28
C GLY A 163 -7.08 -18.84 3.02
N ALA A 164 -6.10 -18.31 2.28
CA ALA A 164 -5.19 -17.32 2.84
C ALA A 164 -5.97 -16.08 3.32
N CYS A 165 -5.53 -15.48 4.42
CA CYS A 165 -6.04 -14.18 4.84
C CYS A 165 -5.82 -13.17 3.72
N SER A 166 -6.86 -12.39 3.41
CA SER A 166 -6.83 -11.42 2.30
C SER A 166 -6.06 -10.15 2.63
N LYS A 167 -5.65 -9.96 3.87
CA LYS A 167 -4.92 -8.79 4.38
C LYS A 167 -3.98 -9.21 5.50
N CYS A 168 -2.77 -8.71 5.42
CA CYS A 168 -1.69 -8.97 6.35
C CYS A 168 -1.48 -7.69 7.13
N TYR A 169 -2.03 -7.63 8.33
CA TYR A 169 -1.84 -6.55 9.30
C TYR A 169 -1.23 -7.13 10.57
#